data_AF-A0A662QFE8-F1
#
_entry.id   AF-A0A662QFE8-F1
#
_cell.length_a   1.000
_cell.length_b   1.000
_cell.length_c   1.000
_cell.angle_alpha   90.00
_cell.angle_beta   90.00
_cell.angle_gamma   90.00
#
_symmetry.space_group_name_H-M   'P 1'
#
loop_
_entity.id
_entity.type
_entity.pdbx_description
1 polymer ?
#
loop_
_entity_poly.entity_id
_entity_poly.type
_entity_poly.pdbx_seq_one_letter_code
_entity_poly.pdbx_strand_id
1 'polypeptide(L)'
;MSKGDVFFLLVTILLLGFLVTALTYRLSGRVVPFLVVKSGSMYPVLKIGDVIMISDIKPEDLRIGDVIVYYKPGTGQLIVHRIVKKTQSGVYTKGDANPGIDVWCPIPYENIVGRWNGFKIPYWLGIGYLSLFLNGEIYPPFGPILLLCLIILNVVLIVKDLVKGWKSGEESSQ
;
A
#
# COMPACT_ATOMS: atom_id res chain seq x y z
N MET A 1 4.27 -7.13 -34.55
CA MET A 1 4.79 -6.43 -33.36
C MET A 1 6.28 -6.51 -33.35
N SER A 2 6.94 -5.36 -33.29
CA SER A 2 8.38 -5.28 -33.07
C SER A 2 8.73 -5.77 -31.65
N LYS A 3 10.00 -6.10 -31.39
CA LYS A 3 10.46 -6.38 -30.00
C LYS A 3 10.22 -5.16 -29.08
N GLY A 4 10.21 -3.95 -29.64
CA GLY A 4 9.89 -2.71 -28.94
C GLY A 4 8.42 -2.64 -28.51
N ASP A 5 7.49 -3.02 -29.41
CA ASP A 5 6.05 -3.05 -29.10
C ASP A 5 5.74 -4.00 -27.95
N VAL A 6 6.34 -5.19 -27.96
CA VAL A 6 6.18 -6.18 -26.88
C VAL A 6 6.67 -5.60 -25.55
N PHE A 7 7.80 -4.91 -25.55
CA PHE A 7 8.34 -4.25 -24.36
C PHE A 7 7.39 -3.17 -23.82
N PHE A 8 6.94 -2.23 -24.65
CA PHE A 8 6.00 -1.18 -24.23
C PHE A 8 4.65 -1.74 -23.76
N LEU A 9 4.18 -2.82 -24.39
CA LEU A 9 2.98 -3.52 -23.97
C LEU A 9 3.15 -4.10 -22.55
N LEU A 10 4.26 -4.78 -22.27
CA LEU A 10 4.56 -5.34 -20.95
C LEU A 10 4.65 -4.24 -19.88
N VAL A 11 5.30 -3.11 -20.20
CA VAL A 11 5.35 -1.95 -19.30
C VAL A 11 3.95 -1.41 -19.03
N THR A 12 3.12 -1.28 -20.06
CA THR A 12 1.74 -0.78 -19.92
C THR A 12 0.90 -1.71 -19.04
N ILE A 13 1.00 -3.03 -19.23
CA ILE A 13 0.32 -4.03 -18.41
C ILE A 13 0.75 -3.89 -16.94
N LEU A 14 2.05 -3.70 -16.69
CA LEU A 14 2.58 -3.52 -15.34
C LEU A 14 2.05 -2.24 -14.67
N LEU A 15 2.04 -1.11 -15.40
CA LEU A 15 1.52 0.16 -14.90
C LEU A 15 0.01 0.10 -14.62
N LEU A 16 -0.76 -0.55 -15.49
CA LEU A 16 -2.19 -0.80 -15.28
C LEU A 16 -2.43 -1.71 -14.08
N GLY A 17 -1.62 -2.77 -13.91
CA GLY A 17 -1.67 -3.63 -12.73
C GLY A 17 -1.46 -2.84 -11.44
N PHE A 18 -0.50 -1.92 -11.42
CA PHE A 18 -0.28 -1.02 -10.28
C PHE A 18 -1.49 -0.10 -10.04
N LEU A 19 -2.03 0.53 -11.09
CA LEU A 19 -3.21 1.41 -10.99
C LEU A 19 -4.44 0.67 -10.44
N VAL A 20 -4.73 -0.53 -10.99
CA VAL A 20 -5.85 -1.37 -10.55
C VAL A 20 -5.65 -1.80 -9.11
N THR A 21 -4.44 -2.18 -8.71
CA THR A 21 -4.15 -2.55 -7.32
C THR A 21 -4.36 -1.38 -6.37
N ALA A 22 -3.85 -0.19 -6.73
CA ALA A 22 -4.02 1.03 -5.94
C ALA A 22 -5.51 1.41 -5.79
N LEU A 23 -6.27 1.34 -6.88
CA LEU A 23 -7.71 1.61 -6.87
C LEU A 23 -8.47 0.57 -6.04
N THR A 24 -8.14 -0.71 -6.22
CA THR A 24 -8.77 -1.82 -5.48
C THR A 24 -8.49 -1.69 -3.98
N TYR A 25 -7.26 -1.32 -3.58
CA TYR A 25 -6.94 -1.06 -2.17
C TYR A 25 -7.78 0.09 -1.60
N ARG A 26 -7.91 1.20 -2.35
CA ARG A 26 -8.74 2.34 -1.94
C ARG A 26 -10.22 1.99 -1.82
N LEU A 27 -10.76 1.18 -2.73
CA LEU A 27 -12.19 0.85 -2.78
C LEU A 27 -12.57 -0.31 -1.86
N SER A 28 -11.74 -1.34 -1.77
CA SER A 28 -12.07 -2.56 -1.01
C SER A 28 -11.77 -2.45 0.47
N GLY A 29 -10.89 -1.52 0.87
CA GLY A 29 -10.37 -1.42 2.23
C GLY A 29 -9.65 -2.68 2.71
N ARG A 30 -9.48 -3.71 1.87
CA ARG A 30 -8.93 -5.00 2.28
C ARG A 30 -7.47 -4.85 2.64
N VAL A 31 -7.13 -5.37 3.81
CA VAL A 31 -5.75 -5.38 4.27
C VAL A 31 -5.00 -6.48 3.55
N VAL A 32 -4.02 -6.06 2.76
CA VAL A 32 -2.98 -6.93 2.24
C VAL A 32 -1.98 -7.26 3.36
N PRO A 33 -1.31 -8.41 3.33
CA PRO A 33 -0.36 -8.81 4.37
C PRO A 33 0.83 -7.84 4.51
N PHE A 34 1.01 -6.92 3.57
CA PHE A 34 2.03 -5.87 3.59
C PHE A 34 1.42 -4.48 3.75
N LEU A 35 1.86 -3.75 4.77
CA LEU A 35 1.38 -2.39 5.05
C LEU A 35 2.55 -1.42 5.15
N VAL A 36 2.32 -0.19 4.71
CA VAL A 36 3.32 0.88 4.86
C VAL A 36 2.99 1.72 6.09
N VAL A 37 3.99 1.95 6.94
CA VAL A 37 3.86 2.78 8.13
C VAL A 37 3.73 4.25 7.72
N LYS A 38 2.61 4.88 8.08
CA LYS A 38 2.23 6.23 7.62
C LYS A 38 2.56 7.35 8.62
N SER A 39 2.82 7.02 9.87
CA SER A 39 3.03 8.01 10.95
C SER A 39 4.21 7.64 11.85
N GLY A 40 4.67 8.60 12.65
CA GLY A 40 5.75 8.39 13.61
C GLY A 40 5.32 7.80 14.95
N SER A 41 4.07 7.36 15.11
CA SER A 41 3.55 6.93 16.43
C SER A 41 4.23 5.68 16.97
N MET A 42 4.84 4.87 16.11
CA MET A 42 5.57 3.65 16.46
C MET A 42 7.09 3.83 16.50
N TYR A 43 7.59 5.06 16.44
CA TYR A 43 9.02 5.32 16.57
C TYR A 43 9.53 4.92 17.98
N PRO A 44 10.74 4.32 18.12
CA PRO A 44 11.73 4.02 17.07
C PRO A 44 11.56 2.65 16.40
N VAL A 45 10.61 1.82 16.87
CA VAL A 45 10.45 0.42 16.45
C VAL A 45 10.04 0.32 14.99
N LEU A 46 9.04 1.10 14.58
CA LEU A 46 8.61 1.25 13.20
C LEU A 46 8.73 2.72 12.79
N LYS A 47 9.36 2.97 11.65
CA LYS A 47 9.56 4.32 11.10
C LYS A 47 8.63 4.54 9.91
N ILE A 48 8.29 5.80 9.66
CA ILE A 48 7.52 6.19 8.47
C ILE A 48 8.21 5.62 7.22
N GLY A 49 7.46 4.98 6.35
CA GLY A 49 7.96 4.35 5.14
C GLY A 49 8.47 2.91 5.30
N ASP A 50 8.57 2.37 6.52
CA ASP A 50 8.80 0.94 6.72
C ASP A 50 7.62 0.16 6.10
N VAL A 51 7.90 -0.92 5.37
CA VAL A 51 6.86 -1.87 4.93
C VAL A 51 6.87 -3.05 5.90
N ILE A 52 5.77 -3.25 6.62
CA ILE A 52 5.63 -4.32 7.61
C ILE A 52 4.83 -5.48 7.04
N MET A 53 5.17 -6.69 7.48
CA MET A 53 4.37 -7.88 7.20
C MET A 53 3.52 -8.24 8.43
N ILE A 54 2.23 -8.43 8.21
CA ILE A 54 1.31 -8.90 9.25
C ILE A 54 0.89 -10.33 8.99
N SER A 55 0.51 -11.02 10.06
CA SER A 55 -0.07 -12.36 10.01
C SER A 55 -1.36 -12.38 10.79
N ASP A 56 -2.31 -13.20 10.33
CA ASP A 56 -3.54 -13.46 11.05
C ASP A 56 -3.22 -14.03 12.44
N ILE A 57 -4.02 -13.64 13.42
CA ILE A 57 -3.86 -14.10 14.79
C ILE A 57 -5.23 -14.23 15.46
N LYS A 58 -5.39 -15.28 16.25
CA LYS A 58 -6.59 -15.45 17.05
C LYS A 58 -6.57 -14.51 18.27
N PRO A 59 -7.73 -14.00 18.70
CA PRO A 59 -7.85 -13.19 19.91
C PRO A 59 -7.18 -13.81 21.15
N GLU A 60 -7.28 -15.12 21.31
CA GLU A 60 -6.67 -15.87 22.41
C GLU A 60 -5.15 -15.72 22.46
N ASP A 61 -4.49 -15.71 21.29
CA ASP A 61 -3.04 -15.71 21.14
C ASP A 61 -2.40 -14.32 21.28
N LEU A 62 -3.22 -13.26 21.28
CA LEU A 62 -2.76 -11.88 21.49
C LEU A 62 -2.20 -11.68 22.88
N ARG A 63 -1.04 -11.03 22.97
CA ARG A 63 -0.32 -10.77 24.23
C ARG A 63 -0.06 -9.28 24.41
N ILE A 64 0.06 -8.88 25.67
CA ILE A 64 0.60 -7.55 26.01
C ILE A 64 2.01 -7.45 25.43
N GLY A 65 2.29 -6.35 24.73
CA GLY A 65 3.54 -6.13 24.01
C GLY A 65 3.48 -6.43 22.51
N ASP A 66 2.46 -7.15 22.02
CA ASP A 66 2.28 -7.37 20.58
C ASP A 66 2.00 -6.06 19.85
N VAL A 67 2.59 -5.88 18.67
CA VAL A 67 2.23 -4.80 17.75
C VAL A 67 1.19 -5.33 16.78
N ILE A 68 0.02 -4.70 16.79
CA ILE A 68 -1.12 -5.13 15.99
C ILE A 68 -1.55 -4.04 15.01
N VAL A 69 -2.17 -4.48 13.94
CA VAL A 69 -2.90 -3.62 13.01
C VAL A 69 -4.38 -3.82 13.23
N TYR A 70 -5.12 -2.72 13.38
CA TYR A 70 -6.56 -2.74 13.60
C TYR A 70 -7.25 -1.58 12.88
N TYR A 71 -8.55 -1.73 12.63
CA TYR A 71 -9.40 -0.64 12.18
C TYR A 71 -9.82 0.22 13.36
N LYS A 72 -9.51 1.52 13.30
CA LYS A 72 -10.00 2.52 14.25
C LYS A 72 -11.54 2.48 14.27
N PRO A 73 -12.15 2.30 15.45
CA PRO A 73 -13.61 2.26 15.59
C PRO A 73 -14.26 3.50 14.96
N GLY A 74 -15.25 3.28 14.09
CA GLY A 74 -16.06 4.34 13.48
C GLY A 74 -15.42 5.10 12.31
N THR A 75 -14.16 4.87 11.94
CA THR A 75 -13.51 5.61 10.83
C THR A 75 -12.97 4.73 9.70
N GLY A 76 -12.86 3.40 9.90
CA GLY A 76 -12.27 2.49 8.91
C GLY A 76 -10.78 2.70 8.65
N GLN A 77 -10.12 3.57 9.42
CA GLN A 77 -8.70 3.86 9.28
C GLN A 77 -7.86 2.74 9.92
N LEU A 78 -6.87 2.22 9.20
CA LEU A 78 -5.91 1.28 9.78
C LEU A 78 -4.90 2.00 10.66
N ILE A 79 -4.70 1.47 11.86
CA ILE A 79 -3.73 1.94 12.86
C ILE A 79 -2.84 0.76 13.24
N VAL A 80 -1.55 1.05 13.46
CA VAL A 80 -0.55 0.07 13.92
C VAL A 80 -0.04 0.52 15.28
N HIS A 81 -0.40 -0.16 16.36
CA HIS A 81 0.02 0.20 17.73
C HIS A 81 0.28 -1.04 18.59
N ARG A 82 0.92 -0.84 19.74
CA ARG A 82 1.27 -1.92 20.68
C ARG A 82 0.18 -2.14 21.71
N ILE A 83 -0.16 -3.40 21.98
CA ILE A 83 -1.05 -3.79 23.07
C ILE A 83 -0.37 -3.48 24.41
N VAL A 84 -1.02 -2.68 25.25
CA VAL A 84 -0.57 -2.37 26.61
C VAL A 84 -1.45 -2.99 27.69
N LYS A 85 -2.69 -3.37 27.36
CA LYS A 85 -3.60 -4.08 28.26
C LYS A 85 -4.59 -4.93 27.44
N LYS A 86 -4.97 -6.08 27.99
CA LYS A 86 -5.98 -7.00 27.41
C LYS A 86 -7.15 -7.15 28.39
N THR A 87 -8.38 -7.13 27.88
CA THR A 87 -9.63 -7.32 28.64
C THR A 87 -10.52 -8.32 27.91
N GLN A 88 -11.66 -8.70 28.51
CA GLN A 88 -12.66 -9.53 27.83
C GLN A 88 -13.29 -8.83 26.62
N SER A 89 -13.42 -7.51 26.67
CA SER A 89 -14.05 -6.70 25.61
C SER A 89 -13.10 -6.29 24.48
N GLY A 90 -11.80 -6.49 24.63
CA GLY A 90 -10.83 -6.08 23.62
C GLY A 90 -9.44 -5.79 24.18
N VAL A 91 -8.69 -4.98 23.45
CA VAL A 91 -7.32 -4.60 23.80
C VAL A 91 -7.18 -3.09 23.89
N TYR A 92 -6.33 -2.62 24.80
CA TYR A 92 -5.92 -1.22 24.85
C TYR A 92 -4.58 -1.11 24.15
N THR A 93 -4.51 -0.19 23.20
CA THR A 93 -3.33 0.02 22.38
C THR A 93 -2.71 1.39 22.65
N LYS A 94 -1.43 1.49 22.34
CA LYS A 94 -0.66 2.72 22.43
C LYS A 94 0.43 2.70 21.36
N GLY A 95 0.61 3.81 20.65
CA GLY A 95 1.82 4.02 19.84
C GLY A 95 3.05 4.15 20.72
N ASP A 96 4.14 3.48 20.36
CA ASP A 96 5.39 3.47 21.15
C ASP A 96 5.90 4.88 21.49
N ALA A 97 5.72 5.85 20.59
CA ALA A 97 6.09 7.26 20.78
C ALA A 97 4.97 8.13 21.36
N ASN A 98 3.74 7.63 21.49
CA ASN A 98 2.61 8.43 21.97
C ASN A 98 2.71 8.65 23.49
N PRO A 99 2.16 9.76 24.04
CA PRO A 99 2.19 10.02 25.48
C PRO A 99 1.22 9.15 26.29
N GLY A 100 0.15 8.67 25.67
CA GLY A 100 -0.91 7.91 26.34
C GLY A 100 -1.51 6.81 25.46
N ILE A 101 -2.47 6.08 26.03
CA ILE A 101 -3.27 5.09 25.30
C ILE A 101 -4.14 5.75 24.25
N ASP A 102 -4.54 4.99 23.25
CA ASP A 102 -5.45 5.47 22.23
C ASP A 102 -6.82 5.80 22.83
N VAL A 103 -7.34 7.01 22.56
CA VAL A 103 -8.56 7.54 23.18
C VAL A 103 -9.83 6.77 22.84
N TRP A 104 -9.80 5.96 21.79
CA TRP A 104 -10.91 5.12 21.32
C TRP A 104 -10.83 3.68 21.84
N CYS A 105 -9.95 3.40 22.81
CA CYS A 105 -9.89 2.09 23.45
C CYS A 105 -11.13 1.82 24.32
N PRO A 106 -11.52 0.54 24.51
CA PRO A 106 -10.85 -0.67 24.00
C PRO A 106 -11.09 -0.89 22.50
N ILE A 107 -10.10 -1.50 21.82
CA ILE A 107 -10.23 -1.98 20.45
C ILE A 107 -10.91 -3.36 20.50
N PRO A 108 -12.09 -3.53 19.89
CA PRO A 108 -12.75 -4.82 19.80
C PRO A 108 -11.89 -5.85 19.05
N TYR A 109 -12.00 -7.12 19.38
CA TYR A 109 -11.18 -8.17 18.77
C TYR A 109 -11.46 -8.32 17.27
N GLU A 110 -12.72 -8.11 16.86
CA GLU A 110 -13.15 -8.12 15.46
C GLU A 110 -12.56 -6.98 14.62
N ASN A 111 -12.08 -5.91 15.26
CA ASN A 111 -11.40 -4.81 14.56
C ASN A 111 -9.92 -5.11 14.31
N ILE A 112 -9.37 -6.14 14.94
CA ILE A 112 -7.97 -6.52 14.78
C ILE A 112 -7.82 -7.26 13.47
N VAL A 113 -6.93 -6.74 12.63
CA VAL A 113 -6.66 -7.31 11.32
C VAL A 113 -5.55 -8.35 11.39
N GLY A 114 -4.51 -8.08 12.17
CA GLY A 114 -3.39 -8.99 12.29
C GLY A 114 -2.30 -8.46 13.20
N ARG A 115 -1.30 -9.31 13.46
CA ARG A 115 -0.13 -8.97 14.27
C ARG A 115 1.10 -8.81 13.38
N TRP A 116 1.92 -7.82 13.67
CA TRP A 116 3.24 -7.68 13.07
C TRP A 116 4.14 -8.86 13.47
N ASN A 117 4.72 -9.55 12.49
CA ASN A 117 5.54 -10.74 12.73
C ASN A 117 7.02 -10.43 13.05
N GLY A 118 7.39 -9.14 13.14
CA GLY A 118 8.77 -8.68 13.37
C GLY A 118 9.56 -8.41 12.08
N PHE A 119 9.07 -8.85 10.92
CA PHE A 119 9.68 -8.56 9.63
C PHE A 119 9.29 -7.17 9.12
N LYS A 120 10.28 -6.41 8.64
CA LYS A 120 10.03 -5.15 7.94
C LYS A 120 11.05 -4.93 6.83
N ILE A 121 10.60 -4.33 5.74
CA ILE A 121 11.44 -3.74 4.70
C ILE A 121 11.75 -2.31 5.15
N PRO A 122 13.03 -1.97 5.39
CA PRO A 122 13.39 -0.66 5.93
C PRO A 122 13.00 0.53 5.03
N TYR A 123 12.54 1.61 5.65
CA TYR A 123 12.15 2.86 4.99
C TYR A 123 13.20 3.45 4.04
N TRP A 124 14.49 3.27 4.34
CA TRP A 124 15.60 3.81 3.53
C TRP A 124 15.73 3.14 2.15
N LEU A 125 15.11 1.97 1.93
CA LEU A 125 14.99 1.37 0.60
C LEU A 125 14.03 2.15 -0.32
N GLY A 126 13.23 3.08 0.23
CA GLY A 126 12.37 3.97 -0.55
C GLY A 126 11.08 3.33 -1.08
N ILE A 127 10.96 1.99 -1.07
CA ILE A 127 9.80 1.28 -1.63
C ILE A 127 8.49 1.68 -0.93
N GLY A 128 8.51 1.83 0.40
CA GLY A 128 7.34 2.30 1.15
C GLY A 128 6.95 3.73 0.78
N TYR A 129 7.91 4.63 0.67
CA TYR A 129 7.66 6.02 0.24
C TYR A 129 7.13 6.09 -1.20
N LEU A 130 7.67 5.30 -2.11
CA LEU A 130 7.17 5.19 -3.48
C LEU A 130 5.71 4.74 -3.48
N SER A 131 5.39 3.71 -2.69
CA SER A 131 4.00 3.22 -2.55
C SER A 131 3.09 4.31 -1.99
N LEU A 132 3.49 5.02 -0.93
CA LEU A 132 2.71 6.12 -0.35
C LEU A 132 2.50 7.27 -1.35
N PHE A 133 3.53 7.64 -2.11
CA PHE A 133 3.44 8.68 -3.13
C PHE A 133 2.47 8.29 -4.25
N LEU A 134 2.65 7.11 -4.85
CA LEU A 134 1.79 6.64 -5.94
C LEU A 134 0.34 6.42 -5.49
N ASN A 135 0.13 6.02 -4.23
CA ASN A 135 -1.20 5.96 -3.62
C ASN A 135 -1.73 7.33 -3.17
N GLY A 136 -1.05 8.44 -3.42
CA GLY A 136 -1.49 9.80 -3.08
C GLY A 136 -1.59 10.07 -1.57
N GLU A 137 -0.92 9.28 -0.74
CA GLU A 137 -0.82 9.51 0.70
C GLU A 137 0.25 10.58 1.00
N ILE A 138 1.26 10.67 0.12
CA ILE A 138 2.29 11.70 0.13
C ILE A 138 2.10 12.59 -1.11
N TYR A 139 1.96 13.90 -0.90
CA TYR A 139 1.72 14.90 -1.94
C TYR A 139 0.55 14.56 -2.90
N PRO A 140 -0.69 14.34 -2.40
CA PRO A 140 -1.86 14.21 -3.27
C PRO A 140 -2.11 15.49 -4.09
N PRO A 141 -2.54 15.41 -5.37
CA PRO A 141 -2.80 14.20 -6.17
C PRO A 141 -1.63 13.80 -7.11
N PHE A 142 -0.41 14.28 -6.87
CA PHE A 142 0.67 14.20 -7.86
C PHE A 142 1.10 12.78 -8.23
N GLY A 143 1.14 11.83 -7.29
CA GLY A 143 1.52 10.45 -7.57
C GLY A 143 0.57 9.72 -8.54
N PRO A 144 -0.75 9.68 -8.27
CA PRO A 144 -1.71 9.14 -9.22
C PRO A 144 -1.70 9.83 -10.58
N ILE A 145 -1.52 11.16 -10.63
CA ILE A 145 -1.42 11.91 -11.89
C ILE A 145 -0.18 11.45 -12.68
N LEU A 146 0.98 11.35 -12.04
CA LEU A 146 2.20 10.89 -12.68
C LEU A 146 2.01 9.48 -13.28
N LEU A 147 1.37 8.57 -12.54
CA LEU A 147 1.09 7.23 -13.01
C LEU A 147 0.20 7.24 -14.26
N LEU A 148 -0.86 8.05 -14.27
CA LEU A 148 -1.74 8.21 -15.45
C LEU A 148 -0.98 8.79 -16.65
N CYS A 149 -0.15 9.82 -16.43
CA CYS A 149 0.67 10.39 -17.49
C CYS A 149 1.63 9.36 -18.11
N LEU A 150 2.25 8.51 -17.29
CA LEU A 150 3.13 7.43 -17.77
C LEU A 150 2.38 6.40 -18.60
N ILE A 151 1.16 6.03 -18.19
CA ILE A 151 0.30 5.11 -18.96
C ILE A 151 -0.06 5.73 -20.31
N ILE A 152 -0.54 6.98 -20.32
CA ILE A 152 -0.93 7.69 -21.55
C ILE A 152 0.27 7.81 -22.50
N LEU A 153 1.44 8.20 -21.98
CA LEU A 153 2.66 8.30 -22.78
C LEU A 153 3.04 6.97 -23.43
N ASN A 154 3.01 5.86 -22.67
CA ASN A 154 3.31 4.53 -23.22
C ASN A 154 2.32 4.13 -24.31
N VAL A 155 1.01 4.35 -24.11
CA VAL A 155 -0.01 4.05 -25.11
C VAL A 155 0.20 4.85 -26.39
N VAL A 156 0.51 6.16 -26.28
CA VAL A 156 0.79 7.02 -27.44
C VAL A 156 1.99 6.51 -28.24
N LEU A 157 3.05 6.06 -27.56
CA LEU A 157 4.23 5.50 -28.23
C LEU A 157 3.90 4.21 -29.00
N ILE A 158 3.11 3.31 -28.41
CA ILE A 158 2.64 2.08 -29.08
C ILE A 158 1.80 2.42 -30.32
N VAL A 159 0.83 3.32 -30.18
CA VAL A 159 -0.03 3.73 -31.30
C VAL A 159 0.80 4.36 -32.43
N LYS A 160 1.79 5.19 -32.10
CA LYS A 160 2.68 5.79 -33.09
C LYS A 160 3.48 4.74 -33.87
N ASP A 161 4.01 3.72 -33.20
CA ASP A 161 4.77 2.66 -33.87
C ASP A 161 3.87 1.80 -34.77
N LEU A 162 2.66 1.46 -34.29
CA LEU A 162 1.66 0.74 -35.08
C LEU A 162 1.24 1.51 -36.35
N VAL A 163 0.95 2.82 -36.23
CA VAL A 163 0.58 3.67 -37.36
C VAL A 163 1.72 3.76 -38.38
N LYS A 164 2.97 3.85 -37.91
CA LYS A 164 4.14 3.88 -38.78
C LYS A 164 4.32 2.56 -39.53
N GLY A 165 4.17 1.43 -38.83
CA GLY A 165 4.24 0.09 -39.42
C GLY A 165 3.17 -0.14 -40.50
N TRP A 166 1.93 0.32 -40.26
CA TRP A 166 0.84 0.20 -41.22
C TRP A 166 1.12 0.97 -42.52
N LYS A 167 1.56 2.23 -42.42
CA LYS A 167 1.92 3.05 -43.59
C LYS A 167 3.04 2.44 -44.43
N SER A 168 4.08 1.88 -43.79
CA SER A 168 5.17 1.21 -44.52
C SER A 168 4.73 -0.08 -45.23
N GLY A 169 3.70 -0.76 -44.71
CA GLY A 169 3.14 -1.96 -45.36
C GLY A 169 2.33 -1.62 -46.62
N GLU A 170 1.55 -0.53 -46.58
CA GLU A 170 0.80 -0.03 -47.74
C GLU A 170 1.71 0.41 -48.88
N GLU A 171 2.80 1.13 -48.59
CA GLU A 171 3.79 1.56 -49.59
C GLU A 171 4.56 0.40 -50.23
N SER A 172 4.75 -0.72 -49.52
CA SER A 172 5.44 -1.91 -50.06
C SER A 172 4.54 -2.83 -50.91
N SER A 173 3.23 -2.59 -50.88
CA SER A 173 2.22 -3.39 -51.60
C SER A 173 1.75 -2.75 -52.90
N GLN A 174 2.27 -1.55 -53.23
CA GLN A 174 2.08 -0.83 -54.50
C GLN A 174 3.32 -0.99 -55.37
#